data_AF-A0AAE9DJN0-F1
#
_entry.id   AF-A0AAE9DJN0-F1
#
_cell.length_a   1.000
_cell.length_b   1.000
_cell.length_c   1.000
_cell.angle_alpha   90.00
_cell.angle_beta   90.00
_cell.angle_gamma   90.00
#
_symmetry.space_group_name_H-M   'P 1'
#
loop_
_entity.id
_entity.type
_entity.pdbx_description
1 polymer ?
#
loop_
_entity_poly.entity_id
_entity_poly.type
_entity_poly.pdbx_seq_one_letter_code
_entity_poly.pdbx_strand_id
1 'polypeptide(L)'
;MANGLKHAPAHLLSQVVNMIQNDNPFVKQLCQEIHMFSLNQKQSENMMKARNEYIRLIRDYLNSATIANQLEEGVRIDRVAVFGSFITQCVSNNSDLDLCICLNLEFGGKSRISRMPVTVLQSVYRDLQHNRNLKQFFGDNRITHLSFVSSAKVPIIKFKMNGIAIDLSAIFCTSPPSSCVAAKFINAYCQLDDRFVILVTFIKTWLRSEGDPNDHLREFPNSYALTILLIHALQWYGIVPNLYESHNEMFNPQKVKSWDDVDVGHEFTHPLDENTVAMHRRKETSKLTVVQLLYLFACHYSEGTLLANHTFNMKNGSIEPRRGREAQVSIVDIYDTKNPARSTRSQFYVMNALSLMRMILLAPAPNMLHYIMQIPFRQFMPPVLNHMQNFHQTNQMNHVNYYHMYHPNFQHFSAMPYANNQNFRSNSASNPRIPPRPNHQETEKQYIKR
;
A
#
# COMPACT_ATOMS: atom_id res chain seq x y z
N MET A 1 5.38 -12.61 -26.97
CA MET A 1 5.20 -11.74 -25.79
C MET A 1 3.72 -11.43 -25.69
N ALA A 2 3.04 -11.87 -24.64
CA ALA A 2 1.63 -11.49 -24.45
C ALA A 2 1.60 -10.00 -24.10
N ASN A 3 1.01 -9.18 -24.97
CA ASN A 3 0.83 -7.75 -24.70
C ASN A 3 -0.15 -7.64 -23.52
N GLY A 4 0.34 -7.18 -22.37
CA GLY A 4 -0.51 -6.85 -21.24
C GLY A 4 -1.58 -5.85 -21.66
N LEU A 5 -2.76 -5.96 -21.07
CA LEU A 5 -3.80 -4.97 -21.25
C LEU A 5 -3.29 -3.65 -20.65
N LYS A 6 -3.58 -2.50 -21.27
CA LYS A 6 -3.05 -1.18 -20.86
C LYS A 6 -4.10 -0.12 -20.53
N HIS A 7 -5.30 -0.22 -21.09
CA HIS A 7 -6.34 0.78 -20.90
C HIS A 7 -7.72 0.14 -20.85
N ALA A 8 -8.60 0.73 -20.04
CA ALA A 8 -10.01 0.42 -20.04
C ALA A 8 -10.67 0.85 -21.36
N PRO A 9 -11.69 0.13 -21.85
CA PRO A 9 -12.51 0.60 -22.96
C PRO A 9 -13.16 1.97 -22.65
N ALA A 10 -13.10 2.90 -23.61
CA ALA A 10 -13.50 4.30 -23.42
C ALA A 10 -14.98 4.47 -23.00
N HIS A 11 -15.86 3.54 -23.38
CA HIS A 11 -17.28 3.58 -23.05
C HIS A 11 -17.59 3.26 -21.57
N LEU A 12 -16.64 2.72 -20.80
CA LEU A 12 -16.88 2.40 -19.39
C LEU A 12 -17.09 3.66 -18.55
N LEU A 13 -16.39 4.75 -18.87
CA LEU A 13 -16.48 6.00 -18.12
C LEU A 13 -17.86 6.64 -18.27
N SER A 14 -18.44 6.61 -19.48
CA SER A 14 -19.79 7.14 -19.71
C SER A 14 -20.86 6.30 -19.03
N GLN A 15 -20.67 4.97 -18.97
CA GLN A 15 -21.59 4.08 -18.23
C GLN A 15 -21.59 4.36 -16.73
N VAL A 16 -20.44 4.68 -16.12
CA VAL A 16 -20.37 4.97 -14.68
C VAL A 16 -21.22 6.16 -14.27
N VAL A 17 -21.27 7.20 -15.11
CA VAL A 17 -22.13 8.37 -14.85
C VAL A 17 -23.61 8.00 -14.83
N ASN A 18 -24.02 7.06 -15.70
CA ASN A 18 -25.40 6.58 -15.75
C ASN A 18 -25.74 5.63 -14.59
N MET A 19 -24.79 4.78 -14.19
CA MET A 19 -24.99 3.82 -13.09
C MET A 19 -25.00 4.50 -11.72
N ILE A 20 -24.10 5.47 -11.52
CA ILE A 20 -23.94 6.21 -10.27
C ILE A 20 -24.35 7.65 -10.53
N GLN A 21 -25.66 7.88 -10.44
CA GLN A 21 -26.28 9.15 -10.78
C GLN A 21 -25.97 10.21 -9.71
N ASN A 22 -25.31 11.28 -10.12
CA ASN A 22 -24.87 12.35 -9.22
C ASN A 22 -26.03 13.17 -8.63
N ASP A 23 -27.22 13.14 -9.23
CA ASP A 23 -28.42 13.80 -8.76
C ASP A 23 -29.16 13.02 -7.66
N ASN A 24 -28.91 11.70 -7.55
CA ASN A 24 -29.45 10.85 -6.50
C ASN A 24 -29.07 11.40 -5.10
N PRO A 25 -30.05 11.61 -4.20
CA PRO A 25 -29.81 12.25 -2.90
C PRO A 25 -28.86 11.45 -2.01
N PHE A 26 -28.89 10.11 -2.06
CA PHE A 26 -28.03 9.25 -1.25
C PHE A 26 -26.59 9.25 -1.77
N VAL A 27 -26.39 9.31 -3.09
CA VAL A 27 -25.06 9.45 -3.70
C VAL A 27 -24.44 10.80 -3.35
N LYS A 28 -25.22 11.89 -3.40
CA LYS A 28 -24.79 13.23 -2.96
C LYS A 28 -24.38 13.24 -1.49
N GLN A 29 -25.21 12.65 -0.63
CA GLN A 29 -24.92 12.52 0.80
C GLN A 29 -23.61 11.74 1.01
N LEU A 30 -23.44 10.58 0.37
CA LEU A 30 -22.20 9.80 0.49
C LEU A 30 -20.97 10.58 0.02
N CYS A 31 -21.08 11.36 -1.07
CA CYS A 31 -19.98 12.23 -1.52
C CYS A 31 -19.57 13.23 -0.43
N GLN A 32 -20.55 13.89 0.19
CA GLN A 32 -20.31 14.85 1.28
C GLN A 32 -19.71 14.16 2.50
N GLU A 33 -20.25 13.01 2.90
CA GLU A 33 -19.77 12.25 4.05
C GLU A 33 -18.32 11.77 3.86
N ILE A 34 -17.94 11.27 2.68
CA ILE A 34 -16.55 10.89 2.38
C ILE A 34 -15.62 12.11 2.39
N HIS A 35 -16.07 13.25 1.86
CA HIS A 35 -15.31 14.49 1.90
C HIS A 35 -15.07 14.95 3.34
N MET A 36 -16.13 14.99 4.15
CA MET A 36 -16.04 15.35 5.57
C MET A 36 -15.18 14.35 6.36
N PHE A 37 -15.28 13.06 6.05
CA PHE A 37 -14.40 12.05 6.62
C PHE A 37 -12.93 12.37 6.33
N SER A 38 -12.58 12.67 5.08
CA SER A 38 -11.20 13.01 4.70
C SER A 38 -10.72 14.29 5.39
N LEU A 39 -11.57 15.33 5.49
CA LEU A 39 -11.24 16.56 6.21
C LEU A 39 -10.95 16.29 7.70
N ASN A 40 -11.76 15.44 8.34
CA ASN A 40 -11.58 15.08 9.75
C ASN A 40 -10.32 14.25 10.01
N GLN A 41 -9.71 13.68 8.96
CA GLN A 41 -8.44 12.96 9.05
C GLN A 41 -7.22 13.86 8.82
N LYS A 42 -7.38 15.10 8.33
CA LYS A 42 -6.25 16.01 8.07
C LYS A 42 -5.56 16.43 9.37
N GLN A 43 -4.23 16.43 9.36
CA GLN A 43 -3.45 16.92 10.48
C GLN A 43 -3.62 18.43 10.65
N SER A 44 -3.80 18.87 11.90
CA SER A 44 -3.73 20.29 12.23
C SER A 44 -2.30 20.83 12.15
N GLU A 45 -2.15 22.14 12.06
CA GLU A 45 -0.83 22.79 12.08
C GLU A 45 0.00 22.41 13.32
N ASN A 46 -0.64 22.29 14.48
CA ASN A 46 0.03 21.90 15.72
C ASN A 46 0.56 20.46 15.64
N MET A 47 -0.19 19.55 15.00
CA MET A 47 0.24 18.16 14.79
C MET A 47 1.42 18.08 13.82
N MET A 48 1.45 18.93 12.79
CA MET A 48 2.57 19.03 11.85
C MET A 48 3.81 19.63 12.52
N LYS A 49 3.64 20.72 13.29
CA LYS A 49 4.71 21.35 14.07
C LYS A 49 5.35 20.38 15.07
N ALA A 50 4.53 19.61 15.80
CA ALA A 50 5.02 18.61 16.74
C ALA A 50 5.88 17.54 16.04
N ARG A 51 5.43 17.04 14.87
CA ARG A 51 6.17 16.05 14.09
C ARG A 51 7.50 16.61 13.54
N ASN A 52 7.49 17.84 13.03
CA ASN A 52 8.71 18.52 12.59
C ASN A 52 9.70 18.72 13.74
N GLU A 53 9.21 19.05 14.94
CA GLU A 53 10.04 19.12 16.13
C GLU A 53 10.66 17.75 16.47
N TYR A 54 9.89 16.66 16.39
CA TYR A 54 10.44 15.31 16.64
C TYR A 54 11.51 14.92 15.63
N ILE A 55 11.32 15.27 14.35
CA ILE A 55 12.33 15.07 13.31
C ILE A 55 13.62 15.84 13.66
N ARG A 56 13.49 17.09 14.12
CA ARG A 56 14.63 17.91 14.55
C ARG A 56 15.36 17.27 15.73
N LEU A 57 14.65 16.91 16.80
CA LEU A 57 15.23 16.27 17.99
C LEU A 57 15.95 14.96 17.66
N ILE A 58 15.36 14.13 16.78
CA ILE A 58 15.98 12.87 16.33
C ILE A 58 17.25 13.14 15.50
N ARG A 59 17.25 14.15 14.63
CA ARG A 59 18.44 14.57 13.88
C ARG A 59 19.55 15.03 14.81
N ASP A 60 19.23 15.88 15.79
CA ASP A 60 20.20 16.38 16.76
C ASP A 60 20.79 15.24 17.62
N TYR A 61 19.94 14.31 18.06
CA TYR A 61 20.36 13.11 18.78
C TYR A 61 21.29 12.22 17.95
N LEU A 62 20.93 11.93 16.70
CA LEU A 62 21.72 11.07 15.81
C LEU A 62 23.05 11.71 15.40
N ASN A 63 23.12 13.04 15.35
CA ASN A 63 24.35 13.79 15.09
C ASN A 63 25.21 14.02 16.35
N SER A 64 24.78 13.55 17.51
CA SER A 64 25.51 13.75 18.77
C SER A 64 26.83 12.95 18.80
N ALA A 65 27.80 13.46 19.56
CA ALA A 65 29.05 12.75 19.82
C ALA A 65 28.83 11.37 20.45
N THR A 66 27.76 11.22 21.25
CA THR A 66 27.38 9.94 21.86
C THR A 66 27.08 8.87 20.82
N ILE A 67 26.34 9.21 19.76
CA ILE A 67 26.05 8.28 18.67
C ILE A 67 27.26 8.12 17.76
N ALA A 68 27.93 9.22 17.39
CA ALA A 68 29.12 9.17 16.52
C ALA A 68 30.20 8.22 17.06
N ASN A 69 30.47 8.25 18.37
CA ASN A 69 31.47 7.40 19.02
C ASN A 69 31.07 5.91 19.09
N GLN A 70 29.82 5.56 18.80
CA GLN A 70 29.33 4.17 18.74
C GLN A 70 29.30 3.60 17.32
N LEU A 71 29.57 4.43 16.31
CA LEU A 71 29.66 3.99 14.94
C LEU A 71 31.02 3.32 14.67
N GLU A 72 31.04 2.38 13.73
CA GLU A 72 32.29 1.78 13.27
C GLU A 72 33.17 2.83 12.58
N GLU A 73 34.49 2.64 12.65
CA GLU A 73 35.46 3.55 12.02
C GLU A 73 35.15 3.76 10.53
N GLY A 74 35.15 5.03 10.10
CA GLY A 74 34.83 5.43 8.74
C GLY A 74 33.34 5.39 8.38
N VAL A 75 32.44 5.04 9.31
CA VAL A 75 30.99 5.17 9.13
C VAL A 75 30.53 6.50 9.71
N ARG A 76 29.82 7.29 8.90
CA ARG A 76 29.12 8.47 9.39
C ARG A 76 27.65 8.47 8.98
N ILE A 77 26.84 9.08 9.82
CA ILE A 77 25.47 9.48 9.44
C ILE A 77 25.62 10.74 8.59
N ASP A 78 25.23 10.65 7.32
CA ASP A 78 25.22 11.79 6.40
C ASP A 78 24.00 12.67 6.66
N ARG A 79 22.83 12.03 6.82
CA ARG A 79 21.55 12.71 7.05
C ARG A 79 20.46 11.77 7.56
N VAL A 80 19.33 12.35 7.93
CA VAL A 80 18.08 11.64 8.21
C VAL A 80 17.00 12.10 7.23
N ALA A 81 16.64 11.21 6.31
CA ALA A 81 15.58 11.43 5.34
C ALA A 81 14.22 11.13 5.97
N VAL A 82 13.23 11.97 5.66
CA VAL A 82 11.83 11.74 6.00
C VAL A 82 11.15 11.17 4.77
N PHE A 83 10.29 10.17 4.93
CA PHE A 83 9.55 9.60 3.82
C PHE A 83 8.14 9.19 4.26
N GLY A 84 7.45 8.42 3.42
CA GLY A 84 6.14 7.88 3.74
C GLY A 84 5.04 8.93 3.69
N SER A 85 3.97 8.73 4.44
CA SER A 85 2.76 9.54 4.29
C SER A 85 2.92 10.99 4.75
N PHE A 86 3.79 11.25 5.73
CA PHE A 86 3.94 12.56 6.39
C PHE A 86 4.32 13.69 5.42
N ILE A 87 5.19 13.40 4.45
CA ILE A 87 5.63 14.42 3.49
C ILE A 87 4.68 14.54 2.29
N THR A 88 3.66 13.70 2.19
CA THR A 88 2.63 13.76 1.15
C THR A 88 1.38 14.47 1.66
N GLN A 89 0.54 14.96 0.75
CA GLN A 89 -0.80 15.44 1.13
C GLN A 89 -1.75 14.33 1.60
N CYS A 90 -1.33 13.06 1.55
CA CYS A 90 -2.08 11.91 2.05
C CYS A 90 -1.84 11.63 3.55
N VAL A 91 -1.16 12.50 4.29
CA VAL A 91 -0.95 12.35 5.73
C VAL A 91 -2.28 12.43 6.50
N SER A 92 -2.49 11.53 7.47
CA SER A 92 -3.65 11.56 8.37
C SER A 92 -3.26 11.73 9.84
N ASN A 93 -4.24 11.98 10.71
CA ASN A 93 -4.04 12.18 12.16
C ASN A 93 -3.23 11.07 12.82
N ASN A 94 -3.45 9.83 12.36
CA ASN A 94 -2.83 8.62 12.88
C ASN A 94 -1.61 8.16 12.08
N SER A 95 -1.15 8.96 11.10
CA SER A 95 0.08 8.66 10.37
C SER A 95 1.29 8.66 11.31
N ASP A 96 2.11 7.63 11.12
CA ASP A 96 3.45 7.48 11.64
C ASP A 96 4.43 8.47 11.00
N LEU A 97 5.60 8.59 11.63
CA LEU A 97 6.78 9.23 11.06
C LEU A 97 7.76 8.17 10.59
N ASP A 98 7.92 8.07 9.27
CA ASP A 98 8.90 7.20 8.64
C ASP A 98 10.22 7.96 8.42
N LEU A 99 11.29 7.47 9.06
CA LEU A 99 12.62 8.07 9.00
C LEU A 99 13.66 7.07 8.51
N CYS A 100 14.62 7.56 7.73
CA CYS A 100 15.73 6.77 7.22
C CYS A 100 17.06 7.44 7.57
N ILE A 101 17.91 6.76 8.34
CA ILE A 101 19.29 7.13 8.58
C ILE A 101 20.09 6.81 7.31
N CYS A 102 20.58 7.83 6.65
CA CYS A 102 21.38 7.71 5.44
C CYS A 102 22.86 7.73 5.83
N LEU A 103 23.52 6.61 5.60
CA LEU A 103 24.90 6.35 6.00
C LEU A 103 25.84 6.55 4.82
N ASN A 104 27.04 7.05 5.12
CA ASN A 104 28.13 7.21 4.17
C ASN A 104 29.41 6.54 4.71
N LEU A 105 30.25 6.08 3.80
CA LEU A 105 31.56 5.49 4.11
C LEU A 105 32.64 6.49 3.74
N GLU A 106 33.49 6.81 4.69
CA GLU A 106 34.77 7.44 4.42
C GLU A 106 35.69 6.42 3.75
N PHE A 107 36.46 6.90 2.76
CA PHE A 107 37.16 6.11 1.75
C PHE A 107 37.84 4.81 2.27
N GLY A 108 37.59 3.68 1.59
CA GLY A 108 38.41 2.45 1.70
C GLY A 108 37.72 1.16 2.16
N GLY A 109 36.57 1.21 2.82
CA GLY A 109 35.92 0.02 3.42
C GLY A 109 34.89 -0.68 2.53
N LYS A 110 35.30 -1.50 1.54
CA LYS A 110 34.34 -2.17 0.62
C LYS A 110 33.73 -3.49 1.12
N SER A 111 34.19 -4.08 2.24
CA SER A 111 33.94 -5.52 2.50
C SER A 111 32.85 -5.87 3.52
N ARG A 112 32.18 -4.92 4.21
CA ARG A 112 31.20 -5.23 5.29
C ARG A 112 29.82 -4.55 5.20
N ILE A 113 29.54 -3.86 4.10
CA ILE A 113 28.40 -2.94 3.92
C ILE A 113 27.02 -3.56 4.26
N SER A 114 26.80 -4.86 4.01
CA SER A 114 25.47 -5.47 4.18
C SER A 114 25.02 -5.70 5.63
N ARG A 115 25.95 -5.82 6.59
CA ARG A 115 25.62 -5.99 8.02
C ARG A 115 25.60 -4.67 8.79
N MET A 116 26.15 -3.62 8.20
CA MET A 116 26.38 -2.33 8.87
C MET A 116 25.09 -1.54 9.17
N PRO A 117 24.03 -1.51 8.33
CA PRO A 117 22.79 -0.83 8.71
C PRO A 117 22.14 -1.43 9.97
N VAL A 118 22.20 -2.75 10.12
CA VAL A 118 21.70 -3.45 11.32
C VAL A 118 22.53 -3.06 12.54
N THR A 119 23.87 -3.01 12.42
CA THR A 119 24.74 -2.67 13.55
C THR A 119 24.56 -1.22 14.00
N VAL A 120 24.41 -0.28 13.07
CA VAL A 120 24.08 1.11 13.38
C VAL A 120 22.75 1.21 14.11
N LEU A 121 21.69 0.58 13.59
CA LEU A 121 20.39 0.57 14.26
C LEU A 121 20.45 -0.12 15.63
N GLN A 122 21.23 -1.18 15.79
CA GLN A 122 21.44 -1.84 17.08
C GLN A 122 22.13 -0.91 18.09
N SER A 123 23.11 -0.12 17.67
CA SER A 123 23.76 0.90 18.52
C SER A 123 22.77 1.98 18.92
N VAL A 124 22.03 2.56 17.96
CA VAL A 124 20.99 3.55 18.23
C VAL A 124 19.93 3.00 19.19
N TYR A 125 19.47 1.77 18.98
CA TYR A 125 18.49 1.11 19.84
C TYR A 125 19.00 0.91 21.28
N ARG A 126 20.23 0.43 21.45
CA ARG A 126 20.84 0.24 22.78
C ARG A 126 20.99 1.58 23.50
N ASP A 127 21.40 2.63 22.81
CA ASP A 127 21.51 3.97 23.40
C ASP A 127 20.14 4.48 23.84
N LEU A 128 19.12 4.41 22.97
CA LEU A 128 17.73 4.76 23.31
C LEU A 128 17.17 3.95 24.49
N GLN A 129 17.66 2.73 24.73
CA GLN A 129 17.19 1.88 25.82
C GLN A 129 17.91 2.18 27.15
N HIS A 130 19.18 2.57 27.12
CA HIS A 130 20.04 2.58 28.32
C HIS A 130 20.63 3.94 28.67
N ASN A 131 20.58 4.93 27.78
CA ASN A 131 21.14 6.24 28.02
C ASN A 131 20.27 7.04 29.01
N ARG A 132 20.80 7.31 30.20
CA ARG A 132 20.11 8.06 31.26
C ARG A 132 19.97 9.56 30.93
N ASN A 133 20.74 10.05 29.95
CA ASN A 133 20.77 11.44 29.54
C ASN A 133 19.87 11.74 28.33
N LEU A 134 18.98 10.83 27.94
CA LEU A 134 18.04 11.07 26.82
C LEU A 134 17.19 12.34 27.00
N LYS A 135 16.95 12.75 28.25
CA LYS A 135 16.26 14.01 28.56
C LYS A 135 17.00 15.24 27.99
N GLN A 136 18.32 15.19 27.81
CA GLN A 136 19.09 16.27 27.21
C GLN A 136 18.80 16.42 25.71
N PHE A 137 18.47 15.32 25.01
CA PHE A 137 18.18 15.33 23.58
C PHE A 137 16.70 15.53 23.29
N PHE A 138 15.82 14.90 24.06
CA PHE A 138 14.38 14.87 23.77
C PHE A 138 13.56 15.78 24.70
N GLY A 139 14.17 16.42 25.70
CA GLY A 139 13.47 17.27 26.66
C GLY A 139 12.39 16.49 27.41
N ASP A 140 11.19 17.06 27.51
CA ASP A 140 10.05 16.38 28.14
C ASP A 140 9.32 15.42 27.18
N ASN A 141 9.77 15.28 25.93
CA ASN A 141 9.19 14.34 24.98
C ASN A 141 9.57 12.91 25.34
N ARG A 142 8.56 12.10 25.70
CA ARG A 142 8.77 10.74 26.20
C ARG A 142 8.86 9.74 25.06
N ILE A 143 9.96 9.00 25.02
CA ILE A 143 10.11 7.81 24.18
C ILE A 143 9.48 6.62 24.91
N THR A 144 8.54 5.95 24.25
CA THR A 144 7.84 4.78 24.78
C THR A 144 7.72 3.71 23.70
N HIS A 145 7.34 2.48 24.08
CA HIS A 145 7.10 1.38 23.14
C HIS A 145 8.29 1.10 22.20
N LEU A 146 9.51 1.29 22.71
CA LEU A 146 10.74 1.05 21.97
C LEU A 146 10.88 -0.44 21.66
N SER A 147 11.09 -0.77 20.40
CA SER A 147 11.31 -2.14 19.92
C SER A 147 12.24 -2.14 18.71
N PHE A 148 13.02 -3.21 18.55
CA PHE A 148 13.89 -3.40 17.39
C PHE A 148 13.47 -4.62 16.60
N VAL A 149 12.99 -4.40 15.37
CA VAL A 149 12.62 -5.45 14.44
C VAL A 149 13.81 -5.75 13.54
N SER A 150 14.74 -6.57 14.02
CA SER A 150 15.99 -6.90 13.33
C SER A 150 15.85 -7.97 12.25
N SER A 151 14.82 -8.82 12.36
CA SER A 151 14.56 -9.96 11.45
C SER A 151 13.82 -9.57 10.17
N ALA A 152 13.32 -8.34 10.07
CA ALA A 152 12.71 -7.84 8.85
C ALA A 152 13.76 -7.60 7.75
N LYS A 153 13.34 -7.63 6.48
CA LYS A 153 14.21 -7.32 5.32
C LYS A 153 14.94 -5.98 5.49
N VAL A 154 14.19 -4.98 5.95
CA VAL A 154 14.73 -3.69 6.37
C VAL A 154 14.58 -3.67 7.87
N PRO A 155 15.69 -3.75 8.64
CA PRO A 155 15.64 -3.60 10.08
C PRO A 155 15.08 -2.23 10.44
N ILE A 156 14.19 -2.19 11.43
CA ILE A 156 13.50 -0.96 11.83
C ILE A 156 13.47 -0.90 13.35
N ILE A 157 13.82 0.25 13.91
CA ILE A 157 13.52 0.59 15.30
C ILE A 157 12.15 1.26 15.30
N LYS A 158 11.22 0.74 16.09
CA LYS A 158 9.89 1.32 16.27
C LYS A 158 9.77 1.88 17.68
N PHE A 159 9.25 3.09 17.80
CA PHE A 159 8.97 3.69 19.09
C PHE A 159 7.85 4.73 18.97
N LYS A 160 7.41 5.29 20.09
CA LYS A 160 6.47 6.41 20.13
C LYS A 160 7.08 7.59 20.87
N MET A 161 6.94 8.78 20.31
CA MET A 161 7.26 10.05 20.98
C MET A 161 5.97 10.80 21.29
N ASN A 162 5.64 10.92 22.57
CA ASN A 162 4.35 11.45 23.07
C ASN A 162 3.14 10.83 22.34
N GLY A 163 3.16 9.51 22.14
CA GLY A 163 2.09 8.76 21.47
C GLY A 163 2.16 8.72 19.94
N ILE A 164 2.96 9.55 19.27
CA ILE A 164 3.16 9.51 17.81
C ILE A 164 4.14 8.39 17.47
N ALA A 165 3.73 7.44 16.62
CA ALA A 165 4.58 6.35 16.17
C ALA A 165 5.68 6.84 15.23
N ILE A 166 6.89 6.31 15.42
CA ILE A 166 8.09 6.62 14.65
C ILE A 166 8.76 5.30 14.27
N ASP A 167 8.98 5.12 12.97
CA ASP A 167 9.70 4.00 12.38
C ASP A 167 11.04 4.50 11.83
N LEU A 168 12.14 4.03 12.42
CA LEU A 168 13.51 4.44 12.06
C LEU A 168 14.26 3.29 11.40
N SER A 169 14.59 3.46 10.13
CA SER A 169 15.37 2.54 9.30
C SER A 169 16.76 3.10 8.99
N ALA A 170 17.66 2.31 8.41
CA ALA A 170 18.98 2.78 7.97
C ALA A 170 19.39 2.17 6.63
N ILE A 171 20.13 2.95 5.83
CA ILE A 171 20.64 2.53 4.53
C ILE A 171 21.95 3.24 4.20
N PHE A 172 22.87 2.57 3.50
CA PHE A 172 24.00 3.24 2.84
C PHE A 172 23.55 3.76 1.49
N CYS A 173 23.59 5.08 1.30
CA CYS A 173 23.23 5.69 0.05
C CYS A 173 23.99 7.00 -0.19
N THR A 174 24.42 7.20 -1.43
CA THR A 174 25.00 8.47 -1.90
C THR A 174 23.97 9.35 -2.62
N SER A 175 22.77 8.82 -2.82
CA SER A 175 21.62 9.47 -3.44
C SER A 175 20.38 9.23 -2.58
N PRO A 176 19.27 9.95 -2.82
CA PRO A 176 18.00 9.71 -2.16
C PRO A 176 17.56 8.24 -2.14
N PRO A 177 17.07 7.72 -1.01
CA PRO A 177 16.43 6.41 -0.93
C PRO A 177 15.22 6.36 -1.85
N SER A 178 14.98 5.21 -2.48
CA SER A 178 13.82 5.00 -3.35
C SER A 178 12.49 5.30 -2.65
N SER A 179 12.42 5.13 -1.33
CA SER A 179 11.24 5.49 -0.52
C SER A 179 10.91 6.99 -0.55
N CYS A 180 11.93 7.86 -0.66
CA CYS A 180 11.73 9.31 -0.80
C CYS A 180 11.19 9.65 -2.20
N VAL A 181 11.74 9.01 -3.23
CA VAL A 181 11.25 9.16 -4.62
C VAL A 181 9.81 8.63 -4.74
N ALA A 182 9.48 7.53 -4.07
CA ALA A 182 8.12 6.98 -4.01
C ALA A 182 7.13 7.96 -3.35
N ALA A 183 7.54 8.61 -2.26
CA ALA A 183 6.73 9.64 -1.61
C ALA A 183 6.53 10.86 -2.52
N LYS A 184 7.58 11.34 -3.21
CA LYS A 184 7.48 12.43 -4.21
C LYS A 184 6.48 12.08 -5.31
N PHE A 185 6.57 10.85 -5.83
CA PHE A 185 5.66 10.33 -6.86
C PHE A 185 4.20 10.29 -6.40
N ILE A 186 3.92 9.83 -5.18
CA ILE A 186 2.57 9.86 -4.62
C ILE A 186 2.10 11.32 -4.45
N ASN A 187 2.98 12.21 -3.99
CA ASN A 187 2.63 13.62 -3.80
C ASN A 187 2.30 14.31 -5.14
N ALA A 188 2.92 13.90 -6.24
CA ALA A 188 2.59 14.38 -7.58
C ALA A 188 1.14 14.04 -7.98
N TYR A 189 0.65 12.84 -7.67
CA TYR A 189 -0.78 12.54 -7.88
C TYR A 189 -1.69 13.33 -6.95
N CYS A 190 -1.24 13.64 -5.73
CA CYS A 190 -2.01 14.52 -4.84
C CYS A 190 -2.17 15.91 -5.44
N GLN A 191 -1.11 16.44 -6.08
CA GLN A 191 -1.15 17.74 -6.74
C GLN A 191 -2.06 17.76 -7.98
N LEU A 192 -2.10 16.65 -8.74
CA LEU A 192 -2.93 16.55 -9.95
C LEU A 192 -4.43 16.64 -9.63
N ASP A 193 -4.88 15.95 -8.59
CA ASP A 193 -6.30 15.70 -8.37
C ASP A 193 -6.65 15.59 -6.88
N ASP A 194 -7.38 16.57 -6.34
CA ASP A 194 -7.80 16.58 -4.93
C ASP A 194 -8.65 15.34 -4.55
N ARG A 195 -9.36 14.76 -5.52
CA ARG A 195 -10.16 13.54 -5.32
C ARG A 195 -9.27 12.35 -4.99
N PHE A 196 -8.03 12.32 -5.49
CA PHE A 196 -7.05 11.29 -5.15
C PHE A 196 -6.72 11.31 -3.65
N VAL A 197 -6.48 12.50 -3.08
CA VAL A 197 -6.18 12.66 -1.65
C VAL A 197 -7.34 12.15 -0.80
N ILE A 198 -8.58 12.48 -1.18
CA ILE A 198 -9.79 12.02 -0.49
C ILE A 198 -9.90 10.49 -0.54
N LEU A 199 -9.72 9.89 -1.72
CA LEU A 199 -9.80 8.45 -1.92
C LEU A 199 -8.71 7.69 -1.15
N VAL A 200 -7.45 8.14 -1.21
CA VAL A 200 -6.35 7.49 -0.48
C VAL A 200 -6.61 7.55 1.03
N THR A 201 -7.04 8.70 1.54
CA THR A 201 -7.37 8.89 2.96
C THR A 201 -8.51 7.98 3.41
N PHE A 202 -9.55 7.86 2.58
CA PHE A 202 -10.66 6.98 2.83
C PHE A 202 -10.24 5.51 2.80
N ILE A 203 -9.65 5.04 1.70
CA ILE A 203 -9.28 3.63 1.48
C ILE A 203 -8.27 3.13 2.52
N LYS A 204 -7.26 3.93 2.89
CA LYS A 204 -6.27 3.51 3.90
C LYS A 204 -6.88 3.32 5.28
N THR A 205 -7.92 4.09 5.60
CA THR A 205 -8.58 4.05 6.91
C THR A 205 -9.64 2.96 6.92
N TRP A 206 -10.37 2.81 5.82
CA TRP A 206 -11.37 1.77 5.64
C TRP A 206 -10.75 0.37 5.61
N LEU A 207 -9.75 0.13 4.75
CA LEU A 207 -9.06 -1.16 4.64
C LEU A 207 -7.83 -1.24 5.57
N ARG A 208 -7.90 -0.58 6.72
CA ARG A 208 -6.82 -0.63 7.70
C ARG A 208 -6.78 -2.02 8.33
N SER A 209 -5.70 -2.75 8.08
CA SER A 209 -5.42 -3.98 8.82
C SER A 209 -4.56 -3.65 10.03
N GLU A 210 -5.16 -3.73 11.22
CA GLU A 210 -4.39 -3.83 12.46
C GLU A 210 -3.87 -5.27 12.54
N GLY A 211 -2.62 -5.46 12.15
CA GLY A 211 -1.98 -6.78 12.23
C GLY A 211 -1.74 -7.17 13.69
N ASP A 212 -1.76 -8.47 13.97
CA ASP A 212 -1.19 -8.99 15.22
C ASP A 212 0.31 -8.67 15.23
N PRO A 213 0.88 -8.06 16.29
CA PRO A 213 2.31 -7.84 16.41
C PRO A 213 3.17 -9.11 16.20
N ASN A 214 2.57 -10.28 16.41
CA ASN A 214 3.20 -11.59 16.23
C ASN A 214 2.91 -12.24 14.87
N ASP A 215 1.98 -11.68 14.07
CA ASP A 215 1.67 -12.15 12.72
C ASP A 215 2.01 -11.08 11.66
N HIS A 216 2.96 -11.42 10.79
CA HIS A 216 3.38 -10.58 9.69
C HIS A 216 2.35 -10.48 8.56
N LEU A 217 1.32 -11.36 8.57
CA LEU A 217 0.22 -11.35 7.61
C LEU A 217 -0.93 -10.46 8.07
N ARG A 218 -1.49 -9.73 7.10
CA ARG A 218 -2.54 -8.73 7.24
C ARG A 218 -3.74 -9.12 6.38
N GLU A 219 -4.94 -8.81 6.83
CA GLU A 219 -6.16 -9.08 6.05
C GLU A 219 -6.17 -8.27 4.75
N PHE A 220 -5.69 -7.02 4.82
CA PHE A 220 -5.62 -6.10 3.71
C PHE A 220 -4.17 -5.67 3.41
N PRO A 221 -3.86 -5.26 2.17
CA PRO A 221 -2.56 -4.67 1.82
C PRO A 221 -2.23 -3.46 2.71
N ASN A 222 -0.95 -3.16 2.89
CA ASN A 222 -0.53 -1.96 3.61
C ASN A 222 -0.92 -0.66 2.85
N SER A 223 -0.83 0.47 3.55
CA SER A 223 -1.22 1.79 3.04
C SER A 223 -0.52 2.15 1.72
N TYR A 224 0.77 1.82 1.58
CA TYR A 224 1.52 2.05 0.36
C TYR A 224 0.99 1.20 -0.81
N ALA A 225 0.79 -0.10 -0.60
CA ALA A 225 0.20 -1.01 -1.59
C ALA A 225 -1.21 -0.58 -2.02
N LEU A 226 -2.07 -0.17 -1.08
CA LEU A 226 -3.40 0.36 -1.40
C LEU A 226 -3.34 1.65 -2.23
N THR A 227 -2.38 2.54 -1.91
CA THR A 227 -2.19 3.81 -2.63
C THR A 227 -1.78 3.57 -4.08
N ILE A 228 -0.80 2.70 -4.33
CA ILE A 228 -0.36 2.40 -5.70
C ILE A 228 -1.38 1.58 -6.50
N LEU A 229 -2.18 0.72 -5.85
CA LEU A 229 -3.33 0.06 -6.50
C LEU A 229 -4.37 1.09 -6.95
N LEU A 230 -4.66 2.10 -6.12
CA LEU A 230 -5.54 3.20 -6.53
C LEU A 230 -4.96 3.96 -7.72
N ILE A 231 -3.67 4.33 -7.68
CA ILE A 231 -2.99 4.99 -8.81
C ILE A 231 -3.16 4.15 -10.09
N HIS A 232 -2.87 2.84 -10.01
CA HIS A 232 -2.99 1.93 -11.14
C HIS A 232 -4.41 1.88 -11.70
N ALA A 233 -5.43 1.72 -10.86
CA ALA A 233 -6.82 1.74 -11.33
C ALA A 233 -7.17 3.07 -12.02
N LEU A 234 -6.77 4.21 -11.44
CA LEU A 234 -7.03 5.51 -12.05
C LEU A 234 -6.26 5.72 -13.37
N GLN A 235 -5.04 5.19 -13.49
CA GLN A 235 -4.28 5.18 -14.74
C GLN A 235 -4.97 4.32 -15.80
N TRP A 236 -5.44 3.14 -15.41
CA TRP A 236 -6.13 2.20 -16.28
C TRP A 236 -7.35 2.80 -16.95
N TYR A 237 -8.15 3.52 -16.18
CA TYR A 237 -9.34 4.23 -16.65
C TYR A 237 -9.03 5.58 -17.31
N GLY A 238 -7.75 5.95 -17.48
CA GLY A 238 -7.35 7.21 -18.12
C GLY A 238 -7.69 8.47 -17.32
N ILE A 239 -7.95 8.33 -16.01
CA ILE A 239 -8.29 9.43 -15.12
C ILE A 239 -7.03 10.22 -14.81
N VAL A 240 -5.96 9.54 -14.39
CA VAL A 240 -4.63 10.13 -14.17
C VAL A 240 -3.60 9.58 -15.17
N PRO A 241 -2.54 10.32 -15.52
CA PRO A 241 -1.49 9.82 -16.41
C PRO A 241 -0.57 8.82 -15.69
N ASN A 242 0.19 8.03 -16.45
CA ASN A 242 1.35 7.33 -15.91
C ASN A 242 2.52 8.32 -15.74
N LEU A 243 2.70 8.85 -14.53
CA LEU A 243 3.78 9.79 -14.23
C LEU A 243 5.18 9.17 -14.33
N TYR A 244 5.33 7.86 -14.10
CA TYR A 244 6.64 7.22 -14.21
C TYR A 244 7.14 7.18 -15.67
N GLU A 245 6.22 7.02 -16.62
CA GLU A 245 6.51 7.10 -18.05
C GLU A 245 6.64 8.54 -18.54
N SER A 246 5.66 9.40 -18.23
CA SER A 246 5.60 10.78 -18.75
C SER A 246 6.62 11.73 -18.11
N HIS A 247 7.04 11.49 -16.87
CA HIS A 247 7.98 12.34 -16.12
C HIS A 247 9.15 11.51 -15.60
N ASN A 248 9.73 10.68 -16.47
CA ASN A 248 10.75 9.70 -16.10
C ASN A 248 11.98 10.33 -15.43
N GLU A 249 12.38 11.55 -15.82
CA GLU A 249 13.50 12.26 -15.19
C GLU A 249 13.27 12.53 -13.70
N MET A 250 12.03 12.78 -13.29
CA MET A 250 11.68 13.14 -11.90
C MET A 250 11.43 11.93 -11.01
N PHE A 251 10.91 10.83 -11.58
CA PHE A 251 10.40 9.68 -10.81
C PHE A 251 11.16 8.38 -11.05
N ASN A 252 12.21 8.38 -11.87
CA ASN A 252 13.11 7.24 -12.00
C ASN A 252 14.24 7.35 -10.95
N PRO A 253 14.36 6.41 -9.99
CA PRO A 253 15.39 6.47 -8.95
C PRO A 253 16.83 6.49 -9.48
N GLN A 254 17.05 5.98 -10.70
CA GLN A 254 18.38 6.00 -11.33
C GLN A 254 18.77 7.38 -11.89
N LYS A 255 17.78 8.25 -12.09
CA LYS A 255 17.94 9.60 -12.64
C LYS A 255 17.94 10.68 -11.56
N VAL A 256 17.24 10.42 -10.44
CA VAL A 256 17.26 11.28 -9.26
C VAL A 256 18.62 11.16 -8.56
N LYS A 257 19.41 12.23 -8.61
CA LYS A 257 20.77 12.25 -8.05
C LYS A 257 20.94 13.28 -6.93
N SER A 258 20.15 14.36 -6.93
CA SER A 258 20.25 15.37 -5.89
C SER A 258 19.30 15.06 -4.73
N TRP A 259 19.72 15.42 -3.52
CA TRP A 259 18.84 15.42 -2.37
C TRP A 259 17.80 16.53 -2.44
N ASP A 260 18.11 17.62 -3.14
CA ASP A 260 17.17 18.74 -3.36
C ASP A 260 15.91 18.25 -4.10
N ASP A 261 16.07 17.25 -4.98
CA ASP A 261 14.98 16.64 -5.74
C ASP A 261 13.93 15.98 -4.83
N VAL A 262 14.28 15.61 -3.60
CA VAL A 262 13.39 14.88 -2.67
C VAL A 262 13.23 15.56 -1.31
N ASP A 263 13.85 16.73 -1.11
CA ASP A 263 13.80 17.41 0.18
C ASP A 263 12.44 18.09 0.37
N VAL A 264 11.95 18.14 1.61
CA VAL A 264 10.57 18.53 2.01
C VAL A 264 10.24 20.01 1.72
N GLY A 265 11.09 20.69 0.95
CA GLY A 265 10.88 22.04 0.45
C GLY A 265 9.82 22.15 -0.66
N HIS A 266 9.82 23.30 -1.33
CA HIS A 266 8.77 23.70 -2.27
C HIS A 266 8.63 22.73 -3.46
N GLU A 267 9.75 22.21 -3.97
CA GLU A 267 9.78 21.28 -5.11
C GLU A 267 9.24 19.89 -4.78
N PHE A 268 9.43 19.40 -3.55
CA PHE A 268 8.77 18.17 -3.12
C PHE A 268 7.27 18.39 -2.87
N THR A 269 6.91 19.57 -2.36
CA THR A 269 5.52 19.94 -2.07
C THR A 269 4.69 20.06 -3.35
N HIS A 270 5.31 20.56 -4.43
CA HIS A 270 4.71 20.75 -5.75
C HIS A 270 5.62 20.17 -6.85
N PRO A 271 5.68 18.83 -6.97
CA PRO A 271 6.63 18.17 -7.86
C PRO A 271 6.30 18.32 -9.36
N LEU A 272 5.10 18.77 -9.71
CA LEU A 272 4.68 19.01 -11.09
C LEU A 272 4.54 20.52 -11.35
N ASP A 273 4.81 20.93 -12.58
CA ASP A 273 4.58 22.31 -13.01
C ASP A 273 3.08 22.65 -13.14
N GLU A 274 2.76 23.94 -13.04
CA GLU A 274 1.37 24.42 -13.07
C GLU A 274 0.64 24.10 -14.38
N ASN A 275 1.34 24.07 -15.51
CA ASN A 275 0.72 23.76 -16.81
C ASN A 275 0.29 22.30 -16.85
N THR A 276 1.12 21.37 -16.39
CA THR A 276 0.78 19.94 -16.26
C THR A 276 -0.47 19.75 -15.41
N VAL A 277 -0.55 20.43 -14.27
CA VAL A 277 -1.72 20.37 -13.37
C VAL A 277 -2.96 20.99 -14.04
N ALA A 278 -2.82 22.16 -14.67
CA ALA A 278 -3.93 22.85 -15.33
C ALA A 278 -4.49 22.04 -16.50
N MET A 279 -3.63 21.42 -17.30
CA MET A 279 -4.05 20.54 -18.40
C MET A 279 -4.81 19.31 -17.89
N HIS A 280 -4.36 18.72 -16.79
CA HIS A 280 -5.07 17.59 -16.17
C HIS A 280 -6.48 17.99 -15.70
N ARG A 281 -6.60 19.12 -15.00
CA ARG A 281 -7.88 19.61 -14.46
C ARG A 281 -8.93 19.96 -15.54
N ARG A 282 -8.51 20.20 -16.78
CA ARG A 282 -9.42 20.47 -17.92
C ARG A 282 -10.02 19.21 -18.55
N LYS A 283 -9.53 18.01 -18.21
CA LYS A 283 -10.06 16.76 -18.77
C LYS A 283 -11.51 16.54 -18.34
N GLU A 284 -12.33 15.96 -19.21
CA GLU A 284 -13.73 15.60 -18.88
C GLU A 284 -13.84 14.66 -17.67
N THR A 285 -12.83 13.80 -17.46
CA THR A 285 -12.74 12.92 -16.27
C THR A 285 -12.66 13.68 -14.95
N SER A 286 -12.33 14.98 -14.95
CA SER A 286 -12.39 15.86 -13.76
C SER A 286 -13.82 16.03 -13.22
N LYS A 287 -14.84 15.79 -14.05
CA LYS A 287 -16.26 15.91 -13.67
C LYS A 287 -16.78 14.71 -12.86
N LEU A 288 -16.03 13.61 -12.82
CA LEU A 288 -16.40 12.43 -12.02
C LEU A 288 -16.35 12.75 -10.52
N THR A 289 -17.30 12.22 -9.76
CA THR A 289 -17.32 12.39 -8.31
C THR A 289 -16.41 11.39 -7.60
N VAL A 290 -16.03 11.68 -6.35
CA VAL A 290 -15.27 10.76 -5.50
C VAL A 290 -15.95 9.39 -5.41
N VAL A 291 -17.29 9.34 -5.34
CA VAL A 291 -18.04 8.08 -5.28
C VAL A 291 -17.96 7.30 -6.59
N GLN A 292 -18.01 7.97 -7.74
CA GLN A 292 -17.83 7.34 -9.05
C GLN A 292 -16.42 6.76 -9.20
N LEU A 293 -15.39 7.48 -8.72
CA LEU A 293 -14.02 6.99 -8.71
C LEU A 293 -13.83 5.80 -7.75
N LEU A 294 -14.47 5.84 -6.59
CA LEU A 294 -14.47 4.73 -5.63
C LEU A 294 -15.16 3.50 -6.21
N TYR A 295 -16.27 3.68 -6.93
CA TYR A 295 -16.93 2.61 -7.68
C TYR A 295 -15.99 1.98 -8.73
N LEU A 296 -15.28 2.80 -9.50
CA LEU A 296 -14.29 2.31 -10.47
C LEU A 296 -13.18 1.50 -9.81
N PHE A 297 -12.64 1.97 -8.68
CA PHE A 297 -11.66 1.21 -7.90
C PHE A 297 -12.22 -0.13 -7.41
N ALA A 298 -13.45 -0.14 -6.89
CA ALA A 298 -14.11 -1.36 -6.45
C ALA A 298 -14.35 -2.34 -7.61
N CYS A 299 -14.81 -1.87 -8.76
CA CYS A 299 -14.95 -2.69 -9.96
C CYS A 299 -13.62 -3.30 -10.41
N HIS A 300 -12.55 -2.51 -10.41
CA HIS A 300 -11.24 -2.93 -10.91
C HIS A 300 -10.63 -4.09 -10.11
N TYR A 301 -10.92 -4.21 -8.81
CA TYR A 301 -10.30 -5.24 -7.96
C TYR A 301 -11.31 -6.18 -7.27
N SER A 302 -12.61 -6.07 -7.55
CA SER A 302 -13.62 -7.03 -7.05
C SER A 302 -13.77 -8.27 -7.93
N GLU A 303 -13.23 -8.24 -9.16
CA GLU A 303 -13.27 -9.40 -10.06
C GLU A 303 -12.25 -10.46 -9.64
N GLY A 304 -12.77 -11.64 -9.27
CA GLY A 304 -11.93 -12.67 -8.64
C GLY A 304 -10.89 -13.30 -9.54
N THR A 305 -11.21 -13.47 -10.82
CA THR A 305 -10.27 -13.95 -11.84
C THR A 305 -9.15 -12.95 -12.08
N LEU A 306 -9.44 -11.65 -11.98
CA LEU A 306 -8.47 -10.60 -12.23
C LEU A 306 -7.38 -10.59 -11.14
N LEU A 307 -7.75 -10.44 -9.88
CA LEU A 307 -6.78 -10.47 -8.77
C LEU A 307 -6.03 -11.81 -8.70
N ALA A 308 -6.71 -12.94 -8.93
CA ALA A 308 -6.11 -14.27 -8.82
C ALA A 308 -5.08 -14.59 -9.92
N ASN A 309 -5.32 -14.13 -11.14
CA ASN A 309 -4.57 -14.58 -12.31
C ASN A 309 -3.62 -13.52 -12.87
N HIS A 310 -3.63 -12.29 -12.34
CA HIS A 310 -2.84 -11.20 -12.87
C HIS A 310 -1.89 -10.57 -11.85
N THR A 311 -0.92 -9.88 -12.42
CA THR A 311 0.10 -9.05 -11.81
C THR A 311 -0.12 -7.62 -12.29
N PHE A 312 -0.21 -6.68 -11.36
CA PHE A 312 -0.44 -5.26 -11.65
C PHE A 312 0.91 -4.55 -11.70
N ASN A 313 1.28 -4.08 -12.89
CA ASN A 313 2.58 -3.48 -13.11
C ASN A 313 2.50 -1.96 -13.01
N MET A 314 2.93 -1.45 -11.86
CA MET A 314 2.84 -0.02 -11.52
C MET A 314 3.78 0.84 -12.38
N LYS A 315 4.80 0.24 -13.00
CA LYS A 315 5.79 0.94 -13.82
C LYS A 315 5.22 1.34 -15.17
N ASN A 316 4.47 0.44 -15.81
CA ASN A 316 3.93 0.63 -17.16
C ASN A 316 2.38 0.69 -17.19
N GLY A 317 1.73 0.62 -16.03
CA GLY A 317 0.27 0.65 -15.88
C GLY A 317 -0.45 -0.58 -16.46
N SER A 318 0.27 -1.67 -16.74
CA SER A 318 -0.30 -2.84 -17.42
C SER A 318 -0.75 -3.93 -16.46
N ILE A 319 -1.75 -4.70 -16.91
CA ILE A 319 -2.20 -5.91 -16.25
C ILE A 319 -1.61 -7.09 -17.02
N GLU A 320 -0.76 -7.86 -16.34
CA GLU A 320 0.01 -8.95 -16.94
C GLU A 320 -0.45 -10.29 -16.34
N PRO A 321 -0.51 -11.40 -17.10
CA PRO A 321 -0.77 -12.72 -16.53
C PRO A 321 0.34 -13.13 -15.55
N ARG A 322 -0.05 -13.74 -14.43
CA ARG A 322 0.91 -14.27 -13.44
C ARG A 322 1.80 -15.34 -14.08
N ARG A 323 3.09 -15.32 -13.73
CA ARG A 323 4.09 -16.26 -14.28
C ARG A 323 4.58 -17.29 -13.26
N GLY A 324 3.96 -17.37 -12.08
CA GLY A 324 4.29 -18.37 -11.06
C GLY A 324 3.53 -18.22 -9.76
N ARG A 325 4.06 -18.82 -8.67
CA ARG A 325 3.56 -18.62 -7.31
C ARG A 325 3.91 -17.22 -6.84
N GLU A 326 2.98 -16.30 -7.05
CA GLU A 326 3.09 -14.92 -6.62
C GLU A 326 2.34 -14.69 -5.30
N ALA A 327 2.50 -13.51 -4.69
CA ALA A 327 1.74 -13.16 -3.50
C ALA A 327 0.23 -13.12 -3.78
N GLN A 328 -0.58 -13.12 -2.72
CA GLN A 328 -2.04 -13.11 -2.83
C GLN A 328 -2.54 -11.96 -3.72
N VAL A 329 -2.02 -10.75 -3.51
CA VAL A 329 -2.18 -9.63 -4.44
C VAL A 329 -0.84 -9.37 -5.09
N SER A 330 -0.75 -9.52 -6.42
CA SER A 330 0.53 -9.42 -7.12
C SER A 330 0.80 -8.05 -7.72
N ILE A 331 1.79 -7.34 -7.20
CA ILE A 331 2.17 -5.99 -7.63
C ILE A 331 3.64 -5.98 -8.02
N VAL A 332 3.94 -5.49 -9.23
CA VAL A 332 5.29 -5.05 -9.62
C VAL A 332 5.42 -3.59 -9.24
N ASP A 333 6.23 -3.34 -8.22
CA ASP A 333 6.46 -2.01 -7.68
C ASP A 333 7.47 -1.22 -8.54
N ILE A 334 7.37 0.11 -8.48
CA ILE A 334 8.25 1.01 -9.23
C ILE A 334 9.65 1.10 -8.58
N TYR A 335 9.70 1.00 -7.25
CA TYR A 335 10.80 1.42 -6.39
C TYR A 335 11.44 0.27 -5.57
N ASP A 336 10.72 -0.83 -5.35
CA ASP A 336 11.21 -2.06 -4.71
C ASP A 336 11.06 -3.27 -5.64
N THR A 337 12.02 -4.19 -5.59
CA THR A 337 11.93 -5.47 -6.29
C THR A 337 10.94 -6.43 -5.63
N LYS A 338 10.58 -6.18 -4.37
CA LYS A 338 9.60 -6.99 -3.64
C LYS A 338 8.20 -6.45 -3.81
N ASN A 339 7.27 -7.38 -3.90
CA ASN A 339 5.85 -7.08 -3.88
C ASN A 339 5.46 -6.32 -2.57
N PRO A 340 4.87 -5.13 -2.66
CA PRO A 340 4.46 -4.32 -1.52
C PRO A 340 3.22 -4.89 -0.82
N ALA A 341 2.39 -5.68 -1.50
CA ALA A 341 1.24 -6.39 -0.94
C ALA A 341 1.57 -7.81 -0.43
N ARG A 342 2.86 -8.17 -0.29
CA ARG A 342 3.30 -9.52 0.17
C ARG A 342 2.76 -9.94 1.54
N SER A 343 2.40 -8.98 2.40
CA SER A 343 1.81 -9.26 3.71
C SER A 343 0.32 -9.59 3.63
N THR A 344 -0.31 -9.50 2.45
CA THR A 344 -1.75 -9.78 2.32
C THR A 344 -2.01 -11.27 2.49
N ARG A 345 -2.80 -11.63 3.50
CA ARG A 345 -3.13 -13.01 3.87
C ARG A 345 -3.91 -13.72 2.78
N SER A 346 -4.86 -13.02 2.17
CA SER A 346 -5.75 -13.58 1.18
C SER A 346 -6.35 -12.48 0.32
N GLN A 347 -6.32 -12.69 -0.99
CA GLN A 347 -6.98 -11.79 -1.95
C GLN A 347 -8.51 -11.77 -1.78
N PHE A 348 -9.09 -12.84 -1.22
CA PHE A 348 -10.54 -12.94 -1.01
C PHE A 348 -11.08 -11.84 -0.10
N TYR A 349 -10.32 -11.40 0.91
CA TYR A 349 -10.74 -10.29 1.78
C TYR A 349 -10.87 -8.98 1.00
N VAL A 350 -9.87 -8.67 0.16
CA VAL A 350 -9.89 -7.48 -0.71
C VAL A 350 -11.05 -7.57 -1.70
N MET A 351 -11.17 -8.70 -2.41
CA MET A 351 -12.24 -8.91 -3.39
C MET A 351 -13.62 -8.76 -2.77
N ASN A 352 -13.87 -9.43 -1.64
CA ASN A 352 -15.17 -9.43 -1.00
C ASN A 352 -15.54 -8.04 -0.48
N ALA A 353 -14.58 -7.35 0.15
CA ALA A 353 -14.82 -6.00 0.65
C ALA A 353 -15.19 -5.02 -0.48
N LEU A 354 -14.47 -5.09 -1.60
CA LEU A 354 -14.74 -4.26 -2.77
C LEU A 354 -16.03 -4.66 -3.50
N SER A 355 -16.36 -5.96 -3.54
CA SER A 355 -17.64 -6.43 -4.09
C SER A 355 -18.84 -5.91 -3.29
N LEU A 356 -18.76 -5.96 -1.96
CA LEU A 356 -19.79 -5.42 -1.06
C LEU A 356 -19.94 -3.91 -1.21
N MET A 357 -18.82 -3.18 -1.28
CA MET A 357 -18.84 -1.75 -1.58
C MET A 357 -19.53 -1.49 -2.92
N ARG A 358 -19.16 -2.21 -3.97
CA ARG A 358 -19.77 -2.07 -5.31
C ARG A 358 -21.29 -2.27 -5.25
N MET A 359 -21.77 -3.28 -4.52
CA MET A 359 -23.22 -3.52 -4.37
C MET A 359 -23.93 -2.36 -3.66
N ILE A 360 -23.35 -1.82 -2.59
CA ILE A 360 -23.91 -0.65 -1.88
C ILE A 360 -23.98 0.55 -2.83
N LEU A 361 -22.93 0.79 -3.62
CA LEU A 361 -22.88 1.92 -4.56
C LEU A 361 -23.92 1.78 -5.68
N LEU A 362 -24.20 0.57 -6.16
CA LEU A 362 -25.21 0.30 -7.19
C LEU A 362 -26.66 0.31 -6.68
N ALA A 363 -26.86 0.25 -5.37
CA ALA A 363 -28.17 0.33 -4.73
C ALA A 363 -28.18 1.45 -3.66
N PRO A 364 -28.14 2.73 -4.07
CA PRO A 364 -28.07 3.85 -3.13
C PRO A 364 -29.25 3.84 -2.14
N ALA A 365 -28.93 3.97 -0.85
CA ALA A 365 -29.88 3.93 0.26
C ALA A 365 -29.39 4.85 1.40
N PRO A 366 -30.23 5.20 2.39
CA PRO A 366 -29.76 5.98 3.55
C PRO A 366 -28.57 5.31 4.28
N ASN A 367 -27.68 6.11 4.86
CA ASN A 367 -26.55 5.64 5.69
C ASN A 367 -25.48 4.80 4.95
N MET A 368 -25.25 5.05 3.66
CA MET A 368 -24.28 4.28 2.86
C MET A 368 -22.88 4.23 3.49
N LEU A 369 -22.35 5.36 3.97
CA LEU A 369 -21.02 5.41 4.56
C LEU A 369 -20.91 4.47 5.76
N HIS A 370 -21.94 4.44 6.62
CA HIS A 370 -21.99 3.54 7.77
C HIS A 370 -21.87 2.07 7.36
N TYR A 371 -22.64 1.65 6.36
CA TYR A 371 -22.59 0.27 5.87
C TYR A 371 -21.24 -0.06 5.25
N ILE A 372 -20.67 0.85 4.45
CA ILE A 372 -19.35 0.67 3.85
C ILE A 372 -18.29 0.48 4.95
N MET A 373 -18.28 1.37 5.96
CA MET A 373 -17.30 1.33 7.05
C MET A 373 -17.37 0.06 7.89
N GLN A 374 -18.50 -0.67 7.87
CA GLN A 374 -18.66 -1.93 8.60
C GLN A 374 -18.16 -3.16 7.85
N ILE A 375 -17.96 -3.08 6.53
CA ILE A 375 -17.53 -4.21 5.69
C ILE A 375 -16.29 -4.94 6.24
N PRO A 376 -15.20 -4.26 6.64
CA PRO A 376 -13.99 -4.93 7.12
C PRO A 376 -14.20 -5.69 8.44
N PHE A 377 -15.09 -5.18 9.30
CA PHE A 377 -15.35 -5.74 10.64
C PHE A 377 -16.42 -6.83 10.63
N ARG A 378 -17.35 -6.78 9.67
CA ARG A 378 -18.44 -7.74 9.52
C ARG A 378 -18.09 -8.71 8.41
N GLN A 379 -17.28 -9.72 8.71
CA GLN A 379 -17.06 -10.85 7.79
C GLN A 379 -18.33 -11.74 7.62
N PHE A 380 -19.49 -11.32 8.14
CA PHE A 380 -20.81 -11.87 7.84
C PHE A 380 -21.84 -10.74 7.63
N MET A 381 -22.63 -10.87 6.56
CA MET A 381 -23.58 -9.90 5.99
C MET A 381 -24.51 -9.20 7.01
N PRO A 382 -24.86 -7.91 6.82
CA PRO A 382 -25.99 -7.29 7.52
C PRO A 382 -27.36 -7.77 6.94
N PRO A 383 -28.46 -7.70 7.72
CA PRO A 383 -29.81 -8.16 7.32
C PRO A 383 -30.43 -7.44 6.11
N VAL A 384 -29.83 -6.33 5.65
CA VAL A 384 -30.38 -5.47 4.59
C VAL A 384 -30.47 -6.19 3.24
N LEU A 385 -29.72 -7.29 3.04
CA LEU A 385 -29.77 -8.10 1.82
C LEU A 385 -30.85 -9.20 1.81
N ASN A 386 -31.52 -9.50 2.93
CA ASN A 386 -32.64 -10.45 2.92
C ASN A 386 -33.86 -9.92 2.14
N HIS A 387 -33.95 -8.62 1.90
CA HIS A 387 -34.96 -8.03 1.01
C HIS A 387 -34.50 -7.91 -0.45
N MET A 388 -33.20 -8.10 -0.75
CA MET A 388 -32.68 -8.09 -2.12
C MET A 388 -32.46 -9.50 -2.71
N GLN A 389 -32.52 -10.56 -1.90
CA GLN A 389 -32.53 -11.94 -2.42
C GLN A 389 -33.70 -12.24 -3.35
N ASN A 390 -34.81 -11.49 -3.26
CA ASN A 390 -35.93 -11.59 -4.20
C ASN A 390 -35.68 -10.91 -5.56
N PHE A 391 -34.61 -10.13 -5.72
CA PHE A 391 -34.22 -9.57 -7.02
C PHE A 391 -33.29 -10.50 -7.83
N HIS A 392 -32.70 -11.51 -7.19
CA HIS A 392 -31.84 -12.48 -7.89
C HIS A 392 -32.63 -13.47 -8.78
N GLN A 393 -33.96 -13.57 -8.63
CA GLN A 393 -34.79 -14.37 -9.52
C GLN A 393 -35.29 -13.61 -10.76
N THR A 394 -35.16 -12.28 -10.81
CA THR A 394 -35.68 -11.46 -11.92
C THR A 394 -34.62 -10.76 -12.76
N ASN A 395 -33.33 -10.80 -12.39
CA ASN A 395 -32.24 -10.11 -13.11
C ASN A 395 -31.26 -11.02 -13.87
N GLN A 396 -31.70 -12.19 -14.35
CA GLN A 396 -30.94 -12.99 -15.32
C GLN A 396 -30.71 -12.30 -16.69
N MET A 397 -31.10 -11.03 -16.87
CA MET A 397 -30.98 -10.30 -18.15
C MET A 397 -30.06 -9.08 -18.18
N ASN A 398 -29.26 -8.77 -17.15
CA ASN A 398 -28.30 -7.64 -17.22
C ASN A 398 -26.88 -7.95 -16.74
N HIS A 399 -26.46 -9.22 -16.83
CA HIS A 399 -25.03 -9.52 -16.87
C HIS A 399 -24.45 -9.00 -18.19
N VAL A 400 -23.95 -7.77 -18.20
CA VAL A 400 -22.90 -7.41 -19.15
C VAL A 400 -21.74 -8.35 -18.82
N ASN A 401 -21.57 -9.38 -19.65
CA ASN A 401 -20.49 -10.35 -19.54
C ASN A 401 -19.16 -9.62 -19.71
N TYR A 402 -18.56 -9.17 -18.61
CA TYR A 402 -17.18 -8.68 -18.57
C TYR A 402 -16.18 -9.73 -19.10
N TYR A 403 -16.57 -11.01 -19.15
CA TYR A 403 -15.87 -12.09 -19.84
C TYR A 403 -15.59 -11.81 -21.33
N HIS A 404 -16.45 -11.06 -22.03
CA HIS A 404 -16.22 -10.66 -23.43
C HIS A 404 -15.38 -9.38 -23.59
N MET A 405 -15.11 -8.64 -22.51
CA MET A 405 -14.27 -7.43 -22.56
C MET A 405 -12.77 -7.72 -22.54
N TYR A 406 -12.36 -8.92 -22.12
CA TYR A 406 -10.95 -9.29 -21.94
C TYR A 406 -10.36 -10.15 -23.08
N HIS A 407 -11.18 -10.69 -24.00
CA HIS A 407 -10.70 -11.52 -25.12
C HIS A 407 -11.59 -11.42 -26.37
N PRO A 408 -11.19 -10.67 -27.43
CA PRO A 408 -11.97 -10.62 -28.67
C PRO A 408 -11.84 -11.86 -29.56
N ASN A 409 -10.84 -12.72 -29.36
CA ASN A 409 -10.53 -13.83 -30.26
C ASN A 409 -10.23 -15.14 -29.52
N PHE A 410 -11.26 -15.87 -29.10
CA PHE A 410 -11.20 -17.32 -28.98
C PHE A 410 -12.58 -17.89 -29.33
N GLN A 411 -12.67 -18.49 -30.52
CA GLN A 411 -13.87 -19.17 -31.00
C GLN A 411 -14.14 -20.43 -30.16
N HIS A 412 -15.43 -20.63 -29.89
CA HIS A 412 -16.13 -21.86 -29.52
C HIS A 412 -15.30 -23.08 -29.07
N PHE A 413 -15.47 -23.46 -27.80
CA PHE A 413 -15.61 -24.87 -27.46
C PHE A 413 -16.85 -25.09 -26.59
N SER A 414 -17.65 -26.04 -27.06
CA SER A 414 -19.00 -26.39 -26.63
C SER A 414 -19.07 -26.98 -25.22
N ALA A 415 -20.28 -26.87 -24.67
CA ALA A 415 -20.74 -27.42 -23.41
C ALA A 415 -20.34 -28.88 -23.15
N MET A 416 -20.10 -29.22 -21.87
CA MET A 416 -20.38 -30.54 -21.31
C MET A 416 -20.93 -30.40 -19.88
N PRO A 417 -21.83 -31.30 -19.45
CA PRO A 417 -22.88 -31.00 -18.48
C PRO A 417 -22.56 -31.43 -17.04
N TYR A 418 -23.26 -30.80 -16.10
CA TYR A 418 -23.42 -31.27 -14.73
C TYR A 418 -24.17 -32.62 -14.71
N ALA A 419 -23.56 -33.65 -14.11
CA ALA A 419 -24.24 -34.88 -13.74
C ALA A 419 -24.25 -35.02 -12.22
N ASN A 420 -25.46 -34.90 -11.66
CA ASN A 420 -25.83 -35.44 -10.35
C ASN A 420 -25.59 -36.95 -10.32
N ASN A 421 -25.13 -37.49 -9.19
CA ASN A 421 -25.72 -38.73 -8.67
C ASN A 421 -25.41 -38.97 -7.19
N GLN A 422 -26.50 -39.12 -6.43
CA GLN A 422 -26.54 -39.80 -5.14
C GLN A 422 -26.58 -41.33 -5.35
N ASN A 423 -26.18 -42.05 -4.29
CA ASN A 423 -26.38 -43.48 -3.99
C ASN A 423 -25.43 -44.50 -4.67
N PHE A 424 -24.59 -45.18 -3.89
CA PHE A 424 -24.84 -46.56 -3.40
C PHE A 424 -23.73 -47.04 -2.43
N ARG A 425 -24.12 -47.92 -1.50
CA ARG A 425 -23.35 -48.52 -0.38
C ARG A 425 -22.42 -49.68 -0.80
N SER A 426 -21.43 -49.95 0.10
CA SER A 426 -20.73 -51.23 0.42
C SER A 426 -19.91 -51.90 -0.69
N ASN A 427 -18.63 -52.30 -0.55
CA ASN A 427 -18.06 -53.22 0.44
C ASN A 427 -16.50 -53.30 0.38
N SER A 428 -15.89 -53.59 1.55
CA SER A 428 -14.66 -54.37 1.84
C SER A 428 -13.28 -54.13 1.19
N ALA A 429 -12.31 -53.98 2.12
CA ALA A 429 -10.95 -54.56 2.17
C ALA A 429 -9.82 -53.99 1.28
N SER A 430 -8.89 -53.25 1.91
CA SER A 430 -7.54 -53.75 2.27
C SER A 430 -6.61 -52.58 2.64
N ASN A 431 -5.83 -52.79 3.70
CA ASN A 431 -4.91 -51.85 4.33
C ASN A 431 -3.50 -52.12 3.78
N PRO A 432 -2.63 -51.10 3.59
CA PRO A 432 -1.28 -51.27 4.15
C PRO A 432 -0.69 -50.01 4.80
N ARG A 433 -0.37 -50.20 6.10
CA ARG A 433 0.76 -49.73 6.93
C ARG A 433 1.65 -48.58 6.43
N ILE A 434 1.68 -47.53 7.25
CA ILE A 434 2.66 -46.44 7.31
C ILE A 434 3.82 -46.84 8.24
N PRO A 435 5.10 -46.69 7.86
CA PRO A 435 6.23 -46.80 8.79
C PRO A 435 6.54 -45.45 9.49
N PRO A 436 6.94 -45.45 10.78
CA PRO A 436 7.21 -44.23 11.55
C PRO A 436 8.61 -43.64 11.31
N ARG A 437 8.74 -42.32 11.52
CA ARG A 437 9.97 -41.53 11.44
C ARG A 437 10.94 -41.81 12.61
N PRO A 438 12.27 -41.76 12.39
CA PRO A 438 13.24 -41.77 13.48
C PRO A 438 13.56 -40.36 14.00
N ASN A 439 13.69 -40.28 15.34
CA ASN A 439 14.27 -39.18 16.11
C ASN A 439 15.80 -39.13 15.90
N HIS A 440 16.39 -37.93 15.91
CA HIS A 440 17.81 -37.77 16.19
C HIS A 440 18.07 -36.62 17.16
N GLN A 441 18.54 -37.01 18.35
CA GLN A 441 19.38 -36.20 19.24
C GLN A 441 20.83 -36.24 18.74
N GLU A 442 21.53 -35.13 19.01
CA GLU A 442 22.96 -34.95 19.31
C GLU A 442 24.01 -35.82 18.60
N THR A 443 24.92 -35.14 17.88
CA THR A 443 26.37 -35.40 18.00
C THR A 443 27.16 -34.15 17.59
N GLU A 444 27.94 -33.61 18.53
CA GLU A 444 29.15 -32.84 18.25
C GLU A 444 30.20 -33.73 17.57
N LYS A 445 30.92 -33.19 16.57
CA LYS A 445 32.39 -33.16 16.49
C LYS A 445 32.88 -32.61 15.14
N GLN A 446 33.74 -31.59 15.26
CA GLN A 446 35.00 -31.37 14.53
C GLN A 446 35.04 -31.57 13.00
N TYR A 447 35.31 -30.50 12.25
CA TYR A 447 36.37 -30.51 11.22
C TYR A 447 37.03 -29.14 11.07
N ILE A 448 38.36 -29.17 11.09
CA ILE A 448 39.34 -28.08 10.91
C ILE A 448 40.03 -28.29 9.55
N LYS A 449 40.47 -27.18 8.90
CA LYS A 449 41.33 -27.03 7.70
C LYS A 449 40.63 -27.31 6.35
N ARG A 450 40.72 -26.47 5.32
CA ARG A 450 41.72 -25.46 4.89
C ARG A 450 41.09 -24.16 4.44
#